data_AF-A0A1M3BT11-F1
#
_entry.id   AF-A0A1M3BT11-F1
#
_cell.length_a   1.000
_cell.length_b   1.000
_cell.length_c   1.000
_cell.angle_alpha   90.00
_cell.angle_beta   90.00
_cell.angle_gamma   90.00
#
_symmetry.space_group_name_H-M   'P 1'
#
loop_
_entity.id
_entity.type
_entity.pdbx_description
1 polymer ?
#
loop_
_entity_poly.entity_id
_entity_poly.type
_entity_poly.pdbx_seq_one_letter_code
_entity_poly.pdbx_strand_id
1 'polypeptide(L)'
;MPHSPVHVSAKKKSLKKKIDIHPYTGFDRLVLFVSVLYPLSAIPQIIAVFSGRTEGVSVLSWMVFLVCSALFFTYGLRRKVPPMIAANSIWVVMDALVIIGIFMNGAVSWF
;
A
#
# COMPACT_ATOMS: atom_id res chain seq x y z
N MET A 1 -16.03 47.51 -39.75
CA MET A 1 -15.34 48.04 -38.55
C MET A 1 -15.08 46.89 -37.57
N PRO A 2 -13.95 46.92 -36.84
CA PRO A 2 -13.28 45.75 -36.26
C PRO A 2 -13.94 45.20 -34.99
N HIS A 3 -13.62 43.92 -34.75
CA HIS A 3 -13.79 43.03 -33.59
C HIS A 3 -14.19 43.62 -32.23
N SER A 4 -15.10 42.92 -31.53
CA SER A 4 -15.19 42.93 -30.06
C SER A 4 -15.11 41.49 -29.52
N PRO A 5 -13.96 41.04 -28.98
CA PRO A 5 -13.80 39.71 -28.41
C PRO A 5 -14.04 39.78 -26.89
N VAL A 6 -15.27 40.01 -26.44
CA VAL A 6 -15.54 40.18 -24.98
C VAL A 6 -16.01 38.89 -24.29
N HIS A 7 -16.36 37.82 -25.02
CA HIS A 7 -16.91 36.61 -24.40
C HIS A 7 -15.91 35.47 -24.07
N VAL A 8 -14.64 35.58 -24.46
CA VAL A 8 -13.65 34.48 -24.25
C VAL A 8 -12.94 34.56 -22.87
N SER A 9 -12.94 35.74 -22.23
CA SER A 9 -12.17 35.98 -20.99
C SER A 9 -12.82 35.40 -19.73
N ALA A 10 -14.15 35.46 -19.60
CA ALA A 10 -14.85 35.05 -18.38
C ALA A 10 -14.82 33.54 -18.13
N LYS A 11 -14.82 32.72 -19.19
CA LYS A 11 -14.85 31.25 -19.08
C LYS A 11 -13.55 30.66 -18.54
N LYS A 12 -12.40 31.26 -18.90
CA LYS A 12 -11.06 30.81 -18.47
C LYS A 12 -10.82 30.99 -16.96
N LYS A 13 -11.44 31.99 -16.33
CA LYS A 13 -11.33 32.25 -14.88
C LYS A 13 -12.03 31.16 -14.03
N SER A 14 -13.09 30.54 -14.54
CA SER A 14 -13.84 29.48 -13.84
C SER A 14 -13.23 28.07 -14.00
N LEU A 15 -12.48 27.82 -15.09
CA LEU A 15 -11.76 26.57 -15.35
C LEU A 15 -10.43 26.48 -14.60
N LYS A 16 -9.92 27.61 -14.11
CA LYS A 16 -8.87 27.67 -13.09
C LYS A 16 -9.45 27.43 -11.69
N LYS A 17 -10.45 26.55 -11.58
CA LYS A 17 -10.95 26.00 -10.33
C LYS A 17 -9.73 25.45 -9.62
N LYS A 18 -9.29 26.23 -8.63
CA LYS A 18 -8.24 25.95 -7.65
C LYS A 18 -8.02 24.43 -7.59
N ILE A 19 -6.90 23.97 -8.14
CA ILE A 19 -6.33 22.73 -7.65
C ILE A 19 -5.98 23.11 -6.21
N ASP A 20 -6.92 22.90 -5.30
CA ASP A 20 -6.66 23.03 -3.88
C ASP A 20 -5.71 21.89 -3.55
N ILE A 21 -4.42 22.13 -3.80
CA ILE A 21 -3.34 21.32 -3.27
C ILE A 21 -3.45 21.53 -1.77
N HIS A 22 -4.26 20.70 -1.12
CA HIS A 22 -4.37 20.75 0.33
C HIS A 22 -2.96 20.41 0.84
N PRO A 23 -2.27 21.33 1.52
CA PRO A 23 -0.96 21.02 2.06
C PRO A 23 -1.14 19.83 3.00
N TYR A 24 -0.27 18.82 2.85
CA TYR A 24 -0.27 17.64 3.72
C TYR A 24 -0.29 18.08 5.18
N THR A 25 -1.38 17.73 5.86
CA THR A 25 -1.56 17.97 7.29
C THR A 25 -0.51 17.17 8.08
N GLY A 26 -0.29 17.52 9.35
CA GLY A 26 0.57 16.72 10.22
C GLY A 26 0.11 15.26 10.30
N PHE A 27 -1.21 15.04 10.29
CA PHE A 27 -1.81 13.71 10.25
C PHE A 27 -1.49 12.97 8.94
N ASP A 28 -1.56 13.61 7.78
CA ASP A 28 -1.25 12.94 6.52
C ASP A 28 0.22 12.48 6.45
N ARG A 29 1.14 13.26 7.02
CA ARG A 29 2.55 12.86 7.14
C ARG A 29 2.73 11.69 8.08
N LEU A 30 2.01 11.67 9.20
CA LEU A 30 2.01 10.54 10.13
C LEU A 30 1.47 9.28 9.46
N VAL A 31 0.37 9.37 8.72
CA VAL A 31 -0.20 8.25 7.96
C VAL A 31 0.81 7.73 6.93
N LEU A 32 1.49 8.62 6.21
CA LEU A 32 2.55 8.22 5.27
C LEU A 32 3.70 7.50 5.98
N PHE A 33 4.15 8.00 7.13
CA PHE A 33 5.19 7.35 7.93
C PHE A 33 4.76 5.96 8.43
N VAL A 34 3.58 5.87 9.03
CA VAL A 34 3.02 4.62 9.54
C VAL A 34 2.76 3.63 8.41
N SER A 35 2.43 4.09 7.21
CA SER A 35 2.23 3.21 6.06
C SER A 35 3.49 2.42 5.68
N VAL A 36 4.68 2.92 6.01
CA VAL A 36 5.93 2.17 5.86
C VAL A 36 6.23 1.33 7.09
N LEU A 37 6.03 1.89 8.30
CA LEU A 37 6.40 1.23 9.55
C LEU A 37 5.51 0.03 9.89
N TYR A 38 4.21 0.13 9.65
CA TYR A 38 3.23 -0.88 10.04
C TYR A 38 3.48 -2.25 9.36
N PRO A 39 3.68 -2.35 8.03
CA PRO A 39 3.99 -3.63 7.40
C PRO A 39 5.28 -4.30 7.91
N LEU A 40 6.26 -3.50 8.34
CA LEU A 40 7.51 -4.03 8.92
C LEU A 40 7.28 -4.74 10.27
N SER A 41 6.11 -4.59 10.88
CA SER A 41 5.72 -5.36 12.06
C SER A 41 5.62 -6.87 11.81
N ALA A 42 5.63 -7.31 10.54
CA ALA A 42 5.72 -8.73 10.18
C ALA A 42 7.14 -9.32 10.33
N ILE A 43 8.18 -8.49 10.49
CA ILE A 43 9.57 -8.96 10.60
C ILE A 43 9.76 -10.02 11.70
N PRO A 44 9.24 -9.85 12.94
CA PRO A 44 9.34 -10.89 13.96
C PRO A 44 8.71 -12.21 13.55
N GLN A 45 7.60 -12.17 12.80
CA GLN A 45 6.95 -13.37 12.27
C GLN A 45 7.81 -14.05 11.20
N ILE A 46 8.42 -13.27 10.31
CA ILE A 46 9.37 -13.77 9.30
C ILE A 46 10.53 -14.48 10.00
N ILE A 47 11.16 -13.83 10.98
CA ILE A 47 12.26 -14.44 11.76
C ILE A 47 11.80 -15.73 12.44
N ALA A 48 10.60 -15.76 13.02
CA ALA A 48 10.05 -16.95 13.67
C ALA A 48 9.94 -18.13 12.70
N VAL A 49 9.30 -17.94 11.53
CA VAL A 49 9.11 -19.03 10.55
C VAL A 49 10.43 -19.50 9.95
N PHE A 50 11.39 -18.60 9.71
CA PHE A 50 12.73 -18.97 9.25
C PHE A 50 13.59 -19.64 10.34
N SER A 51 13.22 -19.49 11.61
CA SER A 51 13.81 -20.22 12.74
C SER A 51 13.12 -21.56 13.01
N GLY A 52 12.22 -22.01 12.13
CA GLY A 52 11.44 -23.25 12.31
C GLY A 52 10.23 -23.14 13.24
N ARG A 53 9.96 -21.97 13.83
CA ARG A 53 8.79 -21.74 14.69
C ARG A 53 7.55 -21.46 13.84
N THR A 54 6.97 -22.51 13.28
CA THR A 54 5.78 -22.46 12.41
C THR A 54 4.50 -22.92 13.11
N GLU A 55 4.60 -23.45 14.33
CA GLU A 55 3.44 -23.89 15.11
C GLU A 55 2.43 -22.75 15.32
N GLY A 56 1.16 -23.03 15.03
CA GLY A 56 0.07 -22.05 15.12
C GLY A 56 0.02 -21.01 13.99
N VAL A 57 0.95 -21.05 13.02
CA VAL A 57 0.97 -20.11 11.89
C VAL A 57 0.18 -20.69 10.71
N SER A 58 -0.98 -20.10 10.42
CA SER A 58 -1.86 -20.55 9.32
C SER A 58 -1.39 -20.06 7.96
N VAL A 59 -0.89 -20.95 7.09
CA VAL A 59 -0.51 -20.63 5.70
C VAL A 59 -1.68 -20.03 4.93
N LEU A 60 -2.91 -20.54 5.15
CA LEU A 60 -4.10 -20.04 4.48
C LEU A 60 -4.34 -18.56 4.79
N SER A 61 -4.15 -18.14 6.04
CA SER A 61 -4.31 -16.73 6.42
C SER A 61 -3.31 -15.83 5.68
N TRP A 62 -2.05 -16.24 5.61
CA TRP A 62 -1.00 -15.47 4.92
C TRP A 62 -1.21 -15.43 3.40
N MET A 63 -1.74 -16.49 2.79
CA MET A 63 -2.14 -16.47 1.37
C MET A 63 -3.27 -15.49 1.12
N VAL A 64 -4.28 -15.45 1.99
CA VAL A 64 -5.39 -14.49 1.89
C VAL A 64 -4.86 -13.06 2.04
N PHE A 65 -3.98 -12.81 3.01
CA PHE A 65 -3.35 -11.51 3.20
C PHE A 65 -2.56 -11.08 1.97
N LEU A 66 -1.74 -11.97 1.38
CA LEU A 66 -1.01 -11.69 0.16
C LEU A 66 -1.92 -11.24 -0.99
N VAL A 67 -3.04 -11.96 -1.21
CA VAL A 67 -4.03 -11.62 -2.25
C VAL A 67 -4.68 -10.27 -1.95
N CYS A 68 -5.11 -10.03 -0.71
CA CYS A 68 -5.71 -8.76 -0.29
C CYS A 68 -4.72 -7.59 -0.46
N SER A 69 -3.48 -7.75 -0.01
CA SER A 69 -2.40 -6.77 -0.15
C SER A 69 -2.13 -6.45 -1.63
N ALA A 70 -2.10 -7.46 -2.50
CA ALA A 70 -1.94 -7.24 -3.95
C ALA A 70 -3.13 -6.47 -4.56
N LEU A 71 -4.36 -6.76 -4.14
CA LEU A 71 -5.56 -6.05 -4.57
C LEU A 71 -5.56 -4.60 -4.10
N PHE A 72 -5.22 -4.33 -2.84
CA PHE A 72 -5.12 -2.97 -2.31
C PHE A 72 -3.96 -2.19 -2.91
N PHE A 73 -2.82 -2.82 -3.16
CA PHE A 73 -1.73 -2.19 -3.90
C PHE A 73 -2.20 -1.73 -5.29
N THR A 74 -2.86 -2.62 -6.03
CA THR A 74 -3.43 -2.32 -7.36
C THR A 74 -4.49 -1.22 -7.29
N TYR A 75 -5.38 -1.27 -6.30
CA TYR A 75 -6.37 -0.21 -6.07
C TYR A 75 -5.71 1.13 -5.76
N GLY A 76 -4.63 1.11 -4.97
CA GLY A 76 -3.84 2.29 -4.59
C GLY A 76 -3.20 2.95 -5.79
N LEU A 77 -2.60 2.15 -6.68
CA LEU A 77 -2.06 2.62 -7.94
C LEU A 77 -3.14 3.29 -8.81
N ARG A 78 -4.30 2.63 -8.97
CA ARG A 78 -5.42 3.17 -9.77
C ARG A 78 -6.01 4.46 -9.20
N ARG A 79 -6.10 4.57 -7.88
CA ARG A 79 -6.66 5.74 -7.19
C ARG A 79 -5.61 6.79 -6.80
N LYS A 80 -4.33 6.52 -7.04
CA LYS A 80 -3.18 7.36 -6.65
C LYS A 80 -3.21 7.71 -5.16
N VAL A 81 -3.31 6.70 -4.30
CA VAL A 81 -3.32 6.85 -2.83
C VAL A 81 -1.95 6.43 -2.26
N PRO A 82 -1.01 7.38 -2.05
CA PRO A 82 0.40 7.03 -1.77
C PRO A 82 0.61 6.17 -0.51
N PRO A 83 -0.03 6.46 0.65
CA PRO A 83 0.14 5.61 1.84
C PRO A 83 -0.31 4.17 1.59
N MET A 84 -1.40 3.98 0.84
CA MET A 84 -1.91 2.64 0.54
C MET A 84 -1.01 1.90 -0.44
N ILE A 85 -0.43 2.60 -1.42
CA ILE A 85 0.58 2.03 -2.34
C ILE A 85 1.80 1.57 -1.53
N ALA A 86 2.36 2.45 -0.69
CA ALA A 86 3.57 2.17 0.08
C ALA A 86 3.36 1.00 1.07
N ALA A 87 2.26 1.01 1.82
CA ALA A 87 1.96 -0.05 2.77
C ALA A 87 1.79 -1.41 2.09
N ASN A 88 0.97 -1.46 1.04
CA ASN A 88 0.62 -2.73 0.43
C ASN A 88 1.75 -3.30 -0.44
N SER A 89 2.63 -2.46 -0.99
CA SER A 89 3.85 -2.97 -1.64
C SER A 89 4.76 -3.71 -0.66
N ILE A 90 4.88 -3.22 0.57
CA ILE A 90 5.72 -3.85 1.59
C ILE A 90 5.01 -5.11 2.12
N TRP A 91 3.70 -5.05 2.38
CA TRP A 91 2.93 -6.22 2.81
C TRP A 91 3.02 -7.38 1.83
N VAL A 92 2.91 -7.13 0.52
CA VAL A 92 3.08 -8.19 -0.50
C VAL A 92 4.42 -8.93 -0.32
N VAL A 93 5.51 -8.20 -0.06
CA VAL A 93 6.83 -8.81 0.18
C VAL A 93 6.86 -9.54 1.51
N MET A 94 6.35 -8.94 2.58
CA MET A 94 6.34 -9.53 3.93
C MET A 94 5.50 -10.82 3.98
N ASP A 95 4.29 -10.80 3.41
CA ASP A 95 3.40 -11.95 3.34
C ASP A 95 4.04 -13.10 2.55
N ALA A 96 4.66 -12.78 1.41
CA ALA A 96 5.38 -13.77 0.61
C ALA A 96 6.56 -14.40 1.39
N LEU A 97 7.34 -13.60 2.13
CA LEU A 97 8.43 -14.11 2.95
C LEU A 97 7.94 -15.03 4.07
N VAL A 98 6.81 -14.71 4.71
CA VAL A 98 6.23 -15.61 5.72
C VAL A 98 5.79 -16.93 5.09
N ILE A 99 5.09 -16.89 3.95
CA ILE A 99 4.66 -18.09 3.22
C ILE A 99 5.87 -18.97 2.85
N ILE A 100 6.92 -18.36 2.29
CA ILE A 100 8.18 -19.04 1.94
C ILE A 100 8.80 -19.69 3.18
N GLY A 101 8.91 -18.94 4.29
CA GLY A 101 9.49 -19.45 5.52
C GLY A 101 8.71 -20.65 6.10
N ILE A 102 7.37 -20.63 6.01
CA ILE A 102 6.53 -21.77 6.41
C ILE A 102 6.77 -22.96 5.49
N PHE A 103 6.85 -22.79 4.17
CA PHE A 103 7.14 -23.93 3.29
C PHE A 103 8.55 -24.49 3.48
N MET A 104 9.55 -23.64 3.68
CA MET A 104 10.93 -24.09 3.86
C MET A 104 11.16 -24.86 5.16
N ASN A 105 10.52 -24.47 6.27
CA ASN A 105 10.74 -25.10 7.57
C ASN A 105 9.58 -25.98 8.04
N GLY A 106 8.36 -25.73 7.56
CA GLY A 106 7.18 -26.55 7.83
C GLY A 106 7.08 -27.77 6.91
N ALA A 107 7.68 -27.78 5.71
CA ALA A 107 7.79 -29.00 4.91
C ALA A 107 8.84 -29.98 5.44
N VAL A 108 9.82 -29.49 6.21
CA VAL A 108 10.90 -30.30 6.80
C VAL A 108 10.41 -31.15 7.98
N SER A 109 9.26 -30.83 8.58
CA SER A 109 8.66 -31.64 9.66
C SER A 109 7.72 -32.76 9.17
N TRP A 110 7.52 -32.92 7.86
CA TRP A 110 6.73 -34.01 7.27
C TRP A 110 7.58 -35.20 6.78
N PHE A 111 8.88 -35.20 7.05
CA PHE A 111 9.82 -36.31 6.80
C PHE A 111 10.62 -36.61 8.07
#